data_AF-A0A920M0M3-F1
#
_entry.id   AF-A0A920M0M3-F1
#
_cell.length_a   1.000
_cell.length_b   1.000
_cell.length_c   1.000
_cell.angle_alpha   90.00
_cell.angle_beta   90.00
_cell.angle_gamma   90.00
#
_symmetry.space_group_name_H-M   'P 1'
#
loop_
_entity.id
_entity.type
_entity.pdbx_description
1 polymer ?
#
loop_
_entity_poly.entity_id
_entity_poly.type
_entity_poly.pdbx_seq_one_letter_code
_entity_poly.pdbx_strand_id
1 'polypeptide(L)' 'MGAIINLEPKLYKGILSGVPFVDVLTTMSDPSIPLTTFEYDEWGNPNNKDEYLYMKNILLMTI' A
#
# COMPACT_ATOMS: atom_id res chain seq x y z
N MET A 1 8.53 -3.09 -0.68
CA MET A 1 9.43 -2.52 -1.72
C MET A 1 8.74 -1.59 -2.72
N GLY A 2 7.42 -1.69 -2.94
CA GLY A 2 6.71 -0.81 -3.88
C GLY A 2 6.70 0.69 -3.50
N ALA A 3 6.55 1.03 -2.22
CA ALA A 3 6.56 2.46 -1.82
C ALA A 3 7.93 3.13 -2.04
N ILE A 4 9.04 2.45 -1.74
CA ILE A 4 10.37 3.06 -1.80
C ILE A 4 10.85 3.34 -3.23
N ILE A 5 10.39 2.57 -4.22
CA ILE A 5 10.69 2.86 -5.63
C ILE A 5 9.96 4.11 -6.12
N ASN A 6 8.83 4.42 -5.52
CA ASN A 6 8.07 5.63 -5.78
C ASN A 6 8.72 6.83 -5.07
N LEU A 7 9.26 6.65 -3.86
CA LEU A 7 9.88 7.73 -3.09
C LEU A 7 11.29 8.08 -3.57
N GLU A 8 12.17 7.10 -3.73
CA GLU A 8 13.59 7.34 -4.04
C GLU A 8 14.14 6.30 -5.04
N PRO A 9 13.66 6.31 -6.30
CA PRO A 9 14.04 5.32 -7.30
C PRO A 9 15.55 5.34 -7.63
N LYS A 10 16.21 6.50 -7.48
CA LYS A 10 17.60 6.71 -7.91
C LYS A 10 18.63 6.10 -6.95
N LEU A 11 18.24 5.72 -5.74
CA LEU A 11 19.15 5.12 -4.76
C LEU A 11 19.49 3.65 -5.09
N TYR A 12 18.67 2.99 -5.91
CA TYR A 12 18.78 1.57 -6.17
C TYR A 12 19.07 1.30 -7.65
N LYS A 13 20.08 0.48 -7.93
CA LYS A 13 20.41 0.06 -9.32
C LYS A 13 19.52 -1.07 -9.84
N GLY A 14 18.85 -1.78 -8.93
CA GLY A 14 17.95 -2.88 -9.25
C GLY A 14 17.27 -3.37 -7.97
N ILE A 15 16.02 -3.82 -8.08
CA ILE A 15 15.20 -4.28 -6.96
C ILE A 15 14.54 -5.60 -7.36
N LEU A 16 14.59 -6.57 -6.46
CA LEU A 16 13.82 -7.81 -6.55
C LEU A 16 12.68 -7.72 -5.55
N SER A 17 11.46 -7.91 -6.04
CA SER A 17 10.25 -7.85 -5.22
C SER A 17 9.49 -9.17 -5.37
N GLY A 18 9.73 -10.11 -4.46
CA GLY A 18 9.04 -11.40 -4.44
C GLY A 18 7.68 -11.28 -3.75
N VAL A 19 6.63 -11.76 -4.42
CA VAL A 19 5.22 -11.73 -3.97
C VAL A 19 4.81 -10.42 -3.26
N PRO A 20 5.04 -9.25 -3.88
CA PRO A 20 4.89 -8.00 -3.16
C PRO A 20 3.43 -7.58 -3.06
N PHE A 21 3.03 -7.22 -1.85
CA PHE A 21 1.77 -6.53 -1.64
C PHE A 21 1.88 -5.08 -2.15
N VAL A 22 1.31 -4.81 -3.32
CA VAL A 22 1.41 -3.50 -4.01
C VAL A 22 0.05 -2.86 -4.30
N ASP A 23 -1.02 -3.65 -4.41
CA ASP A 23 -2.38 -3.16 -4.60
C ASP A 23 -3.10 -2.96 -3.25
N VAL A 24 -2.47 -2.15 -2.40
CA VAL A 24 -2.85 -1.99 -0.99
C VAL A 24 -4.24 -1.37 -0.87
N LEU A 25 -4.52 -0.28 -1.59
CA LEU A 25 -5.77 0.46 -1.44
C LEU A 25 -6.98 -0.37 -1.89
N THR A 26 -6.87 -1.06 -3.03
CA THR A 26 -7.96 -1.90 -3.57
C THR A 26 -8.19 -3.11 -2.67
N THR A 27 -7.11 -3.79 -2.26
CA THR A 27 -7.21 -4.99 -1.40
C THR A 27 -7.84 -4.66 -0.05
N MET A 28 -7.36 -3.59 0.61
CA MET A 28 -7.89 -3.19 1.91
C MET A 28 -9.33 -2.64 1.84
N SER A 29 -9.79 -2.23 0.65
CA SER A 29 -11.18 -1.79 0.44
C SER A 29 -12.16 -2.96 0.29
N ASP A 30 -11.68 -4.18 0.04
CA ASP A 30 -12.52 -5.36 -0.17
C ASP A 30 -12.37 -6.37 1.00
N PRO A 31 -13.34 -6.42 1.93
CA PRO A 31 -13.29 -7.34 3.06
C PRO A 31 -13.52 -8.82 2.67
N SER A 32 -13.89 -9.11 1.42
CA SER A 32 -14.06 -10.49 0.95
C SER A 32 -12.73 -11.18 0.64
N ILE A 33 -11.65 -10.40 0.45
CA ILE A 33 -10.31 -10.91 0.24
C ILE A 33 -9.76 -11.45 1.57
N PRO A 34 -9.18 -12.67 1.59
CA PRO A 34 -8.60 -13.23 2.80
C PRO A 34 -7.57 -12.30 3.43
N LEU A 35 -7.50 -12.29 4.76
CA LEU A 35 -6.62 -11.46 5.59
C LEU A 35 -6.96 -9.97 5.66
N THR A 36 -7.69 -9.39 4.69
CA THR A 36 -8.00 -7.93 4.68
C THR A 36 -8.54 -7.43 6.02
N THR A 37 -9.55 -8.09 6.59
CA THR A 37 -10.15 -7.64 7.86
C THR A 37 -9.23 -7.83 9.07
N PHE A 38 -8.29 -8.78 8.98
CA PHE A 38 -7.30 -9.03 10.04
C PHE A 38 -6.16 -8.01 9.99
N GLU A 39 -5.86 -7.48 8.81
CA GLU A 39 -4.76 -6.52 8.62
C GLU A 39 -5.18 -5.04 8.74
N TYR A 40 -6.44 -4.74 9.09
CA TYR A 40 -6.88 -3.37 9.32
C TYR A 40 -6.12 -2.68 10.44
N ASP A 41 -5.73 -3.40 11.49
CA ASP A 41 -4.96 -2.83 12.59
C ASP A 41 -3.50 -2.52 12.20
N GLU A 42 -2.99 -3.15 11.12
CA GLU A 42 -1.62 -2.95 10.63
C GLU A 42 -1.54 -1.84 9.57
N TRP A 43 -2.43 -1.87 8.57
CA TRP A 43 -2.38 -0.95 7.44
C TRP A 43 -3.40 0.19 7.49
N GLY A 44 -4.48 0.00 8.26
CA GLY A 44 -5.65 0.85 8.25
C GLY A 44 -6.80 0.32 7.40
N ASN A 45 -7.98 0.84 7.66
CA ASN A 45 -9.23 0.54 6.98
C ASN A 45 -9.63 1.72 6.07
N PRO A 46 -9.58 1.57 4.74
CA PRO A 46 -9.93 2.63 3.80
C PRO A 46 -11.42 3.01 3.80
N ASN A 47 -12.28 2.30 4.55
CA ASN A 47 -13.63 2.78 4.84
C ASN A 47 -13.64 3.98 5.79
N ASN A 48 -12.56 4.20 6.55
CA ASN A 48 -12.31 5.44 7.26
C ASN A 48 -11.63 6.44 6.31
N LYS A 49 -12.21 7.64 6.19
CA LYS A 49 -11.75 8.67 5.26
C LYS A 49 -10.32 9.14 5.55
N ASP A 50 -9.95 9.25 6.82
CA ASP A 50 -8.62 9.77 7.19
C ASP A 50 -7.53 8.74 6.88
N GLU A 51 -7.82 7.47 7.16
CA GLU A 51 -6.93 6.34 6.84
C GLU A 51 -6.83 6.13 5.33
N TYR A 52 -7.95 6.22 4.59
CA TYR A 52 -7.96 6.21 3.14
C TYR A 52 -7.02 7.26 2.54
N LEU A 53 -7.09 8.51 3.03
CA LEU A 53 -6.25 9.59 2.55
C LEU A 53 -4.78 9.35 2.87
N TYR A 54 -4.48 8.83 4.06
CA TYR A 54 -3.12 8.45 4.45
C TYR A 54 -2.55 7.36 3.55
N MET A 55 -3.27 6.25 3.37
CA MET A 55 -2.88 5.12 2.52
C MET A 55 -2.67 5.57 1.06
N LYS A 56 -3.59 6.38 0.54
CA LYS A 56 -3.52 6.93 -0.82
C LYS A 56 -2.28 7.81 -1.00
N ASN A 57 -1.94 8.64 -0.02
CA ASN A 57 -0.79 9.54 -0.09
C ASN A 57 0.51 8.76 -0.20
N ILE A 58 0.68 7.71 0.60
CA ILE A 58 1.88 6.84 0.55
C ILE A 58 2.02 6.16 -0.82
N LEU A 59 0.91 5.77 -1.44
CA LEU A 59 0.93 5.05 -2.72
C LEU A 59 1.17 5.98 -3.93
N LEU A 60 0.66 7.21 -3.88
CA LEU A 60 0.60 8.13 -5.03
C LEU A 60 1.52 9.35 -4.93
N MET A 61 2.45 9.37 -3.97
CA MET A 61 3.35 10.50 -3.69
C MET A 61 4.29 10.92 -4.85
N THR A 62 4.16 10.33 -6.05
CA THR A 62 5.08 10.52 -7.18
C THR A 62 4.42 10.92 -8.50
N ILE A 63 3.22 11.51 -8.49
CA ILE A 63 2.62 12.14 -9.70
C ILE A 63 2.32 13.61 -9.46
#